data_AF-A0AAE4U5A5-F1
#
_entry.id   AF-A0AAE4U5A5-F1
#
_cell.length_a   1.000
_cell.length_b   1.000
_cell.length_c   1.000
_cell.angle_alpha   90.00
_cell.angle_beta   90.00
_cell.angle_gamma   90.00
#
_symmetry.space_group_name_H-M   'P 1'
#
loop_
_entity.id
_entity.type
_entity.pdbx_description
1 polymer ?
#
loop_
_entity_poly.entity_id
_entity_poly.type
_entity_poly.pdbx_seq_one_letter_code
_entity_poly.pdbx_strand_id
1 'polypeptide(L)'
;MAEQGERAGGGVAAPGATAEAGPLGAVLLAFEQTAVTAEAARVRDAGVDTAASAADLVAALEEASAAAAGMAAGGAGALLTGPALAECADLLARRAREHEAQSRRIAEAMARAAGLLAEADEEVARGVTGTAG
;
A
#
# COMPACT_ATOMS: atom_id res chain seq x y z
N MET A 1 39.66 -64.18 3.43
CA MET A 1 38.30 -63.94 3.95
C MET A 1 38.48 -62.96 5.12
N ALA A 2 38.43 -61.65 4.85
CA ALA A 2 37.23 -60.77 4.89
C ALA A 2 36.80 -60.53 6.36
N GLU A 3 36.67 -59.33 6.94
CA GLU A 3 36.39 -57.95 6.46
C GLU A 3 36.99 -56.93 7.49
N GLN A 4 37.73 -55.89 7.07
CA GLN A 4 37.33 -54.47 6.97
C GLN A 4 36.00 -54.04 7.63
N GLY A 5 36.04 -52.99 8.46
CA GLY A 5 34.84 -52.34 8.96
C GLY A 5 35.06 -51.12 9.85
N GLU A 6 36.08 -50.29 9.57
CA GLU A 6 36.11 -48.92 10.07
C GLU A 6 34.95 -48.15 9.44
N ARG A 7 33.97 -47.72 10.24
CA ARG A 7 32.97 -46.74 9.84
C ARG A 7 33.19 -45.45 10.61
N ALA A 8 34.12 -44.66 10.09
CA ALA A 8 33.94 -43.22 10.03
C ALA A 8 32.95 -42.90 8.90
N GLY A 9 32.18 -41.83 9.08
CA GLY A 9 31.36 -41.23 8.02
C GLY A 9 29.86 -41.45 8.24
N GLY A 10 29.04 -40.43 8.34
CA GLY A 10 29.29 -39.00 8.25
C GLY A 10 28.06 -38.32 8.84
N GLY A 11 28.30 -37.25 9.59
CA GLY A 11 27.24 -36.39 10.06
C GLY A 11 26.38 -35.99 8.87
N VAL A 12 25.10 -36.30 8.95
CA VAL A 12 24.09 -35.81 8.00
C VAL A 12 24.21 -34.29 8.07
N ALA A 13 24.68 -33.70 6.98
CA ALA A 13 24.91 -32.27 6.88
C ALA A 13 23.65 -31.53 7.36
N ALA A 14 23.85 -30.59 8.28
CA ALA A 14 22.82 -29.70 8.77
C ALA A 14 22.14 -29.00 7.59
N PRO A 15 20.82 -28.69 7.68
CA PRO A 15 20.15 -27.84 6.71
C PRO A 15 20.70 -26.41 6.86
N GLY A 16 21.81 -26.15 6.18
CA GLY A 16 22.57 -24.91 6.27
C GLY A 16 23.01 -24.39 4.90
N ALA A 17 22.34 -24.80 3.82
CA ALA A 17 22.44 -24.09 2.56
C ALA A 17 21.56 -22.83 2.64
N THR A 18 21.97 -21.88 3.50
CA THR A 18 21.59 -20.49 3.32
C THR A 18 22.03 -20.11 1.93
N ALA A 19 21.06 -19.84 1.04
CA ALA A 19 21.35 -19.20 -0.23
C ALA A 19 22.25 -18.00 0.07
N GLU A 20 23.49 -18.01 -0.44
CA GLU A 20 24.32 -16.83 -0.43
C GLU A 20 23.45 -15.66 -0.89
N ALA A 21 23.53 -14.53 -0.20
CA ALA A 21 23.14 -13.25 -0.77
C ALA A 21 24.14 -12.91 -1.90
N GLY A 22 24.13 -13.71 -2.96
CA GLY A 22 24.88 -13.50 -4.18
C GLY A 22 24.12 -12.57 -5.12
N PRO A 23 24.62 -12.33 -6.34
CA PRO A 23 24.02 -11.43 -7.32
C PRO A 23 22.52 -11.65 -7.57
N LEU A 24 22.06 -12.90 -7.45
CA LEU A 24 20.64 -13.27 -7.56
C LEU A 24 19.77 -12.73 -6.40
N GLY A 25 20.27 -12.70 -5.17
CA GLY A 25 19.55 -12.15 -4.01
C GLY A 25 19.34 -10.64 -4.13
N ALA A 26 20.37 -9.91 -4.57
CA ALA A 26 20.27 -8.47 -4.83
C ALA A 26 19.27 -8.13 -5.96
N VAL A 27 19.21 -8.97 -7.01
CA VAL A 27 18.25 -8.82 -8.10
C VAL A 27 16.81 -9.06 -7.63
N LEU A 28 16.58 -10.05 -6.77
CA LEU A 28 15.25 -10.32 -6.20
C LEU A 28 14.78 -9.16 -5.31
N LEU A 29 15.67 -8.64 -4.44
CA LEU A 29 15.36 -7.47 -3.61
C LEU A 29 14.99 -6.24 -4.46
N ALA A 30 15.76 -5.95 -5.50
CA ALA A 30 15.49 -4.82 -6.40
C ALA A 30 14.15 -4.98 -7.15
N PHE A 31 13.80 -6.22 -7.54
CA PHE A 31 12.51 -6.52 -8.14
C PHE A 31 11.36 -6.28 -7.16
N GLU A 32 11.48 -6.76 -5.92
CA GLU A 32 10.47 -6.56 -4.87
C GLU A 32 10.30 -5.08 -4.53
N GLN A 33 11.40 -4.33 -4.38
CA GLN A 33 11.36 -2.87 -4.19
C GLN A 33 10.66 -2.15 -5.34
N THR A 34 10.93 -2.56 -6.59
CA THR A 34 10.26 -2.02 -7.76
C THR A 34 8.76 -2.30 -7.72
N ALA A 35 8.37 -3.53 -7.37
CA ALA A 35 6.97 -3.91 -7.23
C ALA A 35 6.25 -3.12 -6.13
N VAL A 36 6.88 -2.95 -4.96
CA VAL A 36 6.31 -2.18 -3.84
C VAL A 36 6.21 -0.69 -4.19
N THR A 37 7.19 -0.14 -4.89
CA THR A 37 7.16 1.25 -5.35
C THR A 37 6.05 1.48 -6.37
N ALA A 38 5.88 0.55 -7.31
CA ALA A 38 4.80 0.59 -8.28
C ALA A 38 3.42 0.47 -7.60
N GLU A 39 3.29 -0.39 -6.58
CA GLU A 39 2.03 -0.50 -5.83
C GLU A 39 1.75 0.74 -4.99
N ALA A 40 2.77 1.35 -4.36
CA ALA A 40 2.60 2.60 -3.62
C ALA A 40 2.12 3.74 -4.55
N ALA A 41 2.61 3.78 -5.79
CA ALA A 41 2.10 4.71 -6.80
C ALA A 41 0.62 4.42 -7.11
N ARG A 42 0.26 3.16 -7.39
CA ARG A 42 -1.14 2.77 -7.64
C ARG A 42 -2.08 3.13 -6.50
N VAL A 43 -1.68 2.94 -5.24
CA VAL A 43 -2.50 3.32 -4.07
C VAL A 43 -2.70 4.82 -4.00
N ARG A 44 -1.65 5.60 -4.30
CA ARG A 44 -1.75 7.07 -4.35
C ARG A 44 -2.70 7.50 -5.46
N ASP A 45 -2.52 6.97 -6.66
CA ASP A 45 -3.33 7.31 -7.83
C ASP A 45 -4.80 6.94 -7.59
N ALA A 46 -5.08 5.76 -7.05
CA ALA A 46 -6.44 5.35 -6.66
C ALA A 46 -7.07 6.32 -5.63
N GLY A 47 -6.27 6.87 -4.72
CA GLY A 47 -6.71 7.90 -3.78
C GLY A 47 -7.11 9.20 -4.48
N VAL A 48 -6.30 9.65 -5.46
CA VAL A 48 -6.57 10.84 -6.27
C VAL A 48 -7.81 10.63 -7.15
N ASP A 49 -7.92 9.50 -7.84
CA ASP A 49 -9.05 9.16 -8.71
C ASP A 49 -10.37 9.08 -7.92
N THR A 50 -10.31 8.50 -6.71
CA THR A 50 -11.47 8.45 -5.81
C THR A 50 -11.88 9.85 -5.36
N ALA A 51 -10.92 10.72 -5.03
CA ALA A 51 -11.20 12.10 -4.65
C ALA A 51 -11.79 12.92 -5.80
N ALA A 52 -11.28 12.73 -7.03
CA ALA A 52 -11.83 13.35 -8.23
C ALA A 52 -13.26 12.89 -8.50
N SER A 53 -13.52 11.57 -8.44
CA SER A 53 -14.87 11.02 -8.61
C SER A 53 -15.85 11.53 -7.55
N ALA A 54 -15.38 11.69 -6.31
CA ALA A 54 -16.19 12.27 -5.24
C ALA A 54 -16.47 13.76 -5.46
N ALA A 55 -15.54 14.52 -6.04
CA ALA A 55 -15.76 15.92 -6.39
C ALA A 55 -16.87 16.08 -7.44
N ASP A 56 -16.93 15.20 -8.45
CA ASP A 56 -18.02 15.20 -9.44
C ASP A 56 -19.39 14.93 -8.77
N LEU A 57 -19.43 13.99 -7.82
CA LEU A 57 -20.65 13.71 -7.06
C LEU A 57 -21.07 14.88 -6.15
N VAL A 58 -20.10 15.56 -5.53
CA VAL A 58 -20.35 16.77 -4.74
C VAL A 58 -20.98 17.85 -5.60
N ALA A 59 -20.43 18.12 -6.80
CA ALA A 59 -21.00 19.09 -7.72
C ALA A 59 -22.43 18.73 -8.13
N ALA A 60 -22.71 17.45 -8.40
CA ALA A 60 -24.06 16.98 -8.72
C ALA A 60 -25.04 17.15 -7.54
N LEU A 61 -24.59 16.92 -6.30
CA LEU A 61 -25.40 17.12 -5.10
C LEU A 61 -25.68 18.61 -4.83
N GLU A 62 -24.70 19.48 -5.06
CA GLU A 62 -24.87 20.93 -4.95
C GLU A 62 -25.86 21.46 -6.01
N GLU A 63 -25.78 20.99 -7.25
CA GLU A 63 -26.74 21.33 -8.31
C GLU A 63 -28.15 20.85 -7.95
N ALA A 64 -28.29 19.61 -7.47
CA ALA A 64 -29.57 19.08 -7.02
C ALA A 64 -30.14 19.86 -5.81
N SER A 65 -29.27 20.28 -4.88
CA SER A 65 -29.65 21.13 -3.74
C SER A 65 -30.17 22.49 -4.20
N ALA A 66 -29.47 23.15 -5.12
CA ALA A 66 -29.87 24.43 -5.69
C ALA A 66 -31.20 24.32 -6.46
N ALA A 67 -31.39 23.25 -7.24
CA ALA A 67 -32.64 22.98 -7.94
C ALA A 67 -33.81 22.78 -6.96
N ALA A 68 -33.59 22.04 -5.86
CA ALA A 68 -34.59 21.87 -4.80
C ALA A 68 -34.95 23.21 -4.13
N ALA A 69 -33.97 24.06 -3.84
CA ALA A 69 -34.21 25.39 -3.31
C ALA A 69 -35.01 26.28 -4.27
N GLY A 70 -34.74 26.20 -5.59
CA GLY A 70 -35.52 26.90 -6.62
C GLY A 70 -36.97 26.41 -6.75
N MET A 71 -37.21 25.12 -6.53
CA MET A 71 -38.56 24.52 -6.51
C MET A 71 -39.36 24.85 -5.23
N ALA A 72 -38.73 25.38 -4.18
CA ALA A 72 -39.39 25.77 -2.93
C ALA A 72 -40.41 26.91 -3.09
N ALA A 73 -40.50 27.54 -4.27
CA ALA A 73 -41.60 28.41 -4.64
C ALA A 73 -42.97 27.68 -4.72
N GLY A 74 -43.03 26.34 -4.57
CA GLY A 74 -44.27 25.56 -4.74
C GLY A 74 -44.66 24.53 -3.65
N GLY A 75 -43.88 24.26 -2.60
CA GLY A 75 -44.32 23.31 -1.55
C GLY A 75 -43.31 22.89 -0.48
N ALA A 76 -43.82 22.44 0.68
CA ALA A 76 -43.06 22.16 1.91
C ALA A 76 -41.97 21.07 1.79
N GLY A 77 -42.08 20.15 0.83
CA GLY A 77 -41.09 19.08 0.62
C GLY A 77 -39.75 19.56 0.06
N ALA A 78 -39.73 20.69 -0.65
CA ALA A 78 -38.53 21.28 -1.24
C ALA A 78 -37.64 22.03 -0.22
N LEU A 79 -38.24 22.46 0.91
CA LEU A 79 -37.54 23.18 1.98
C LEU A 79 -36.65 22.26 2.83
N LEU A 80 -36.92 20.95 2.88
CA LEU A 80 -36.18 19.99 3.70
C LEU A 80 -35.10 19.23 2.92
N THR A 81 -35.25 19.08 1.61
CA THR A 81 -34.36 18.25 0.78
C THR A 81 -33.11 19.00 0.32
N GLY A 82 -33.20 20.29 -0.02
CA GLY A 82 -32.04 21.10 -0.42
C GLY A 82 -30.93 21.13 0.63
N PRO A 83 -31.21 21.57 1.87
CA PRO A 83 -30.21 21.60 2.94
C PRO A 83 -29.58 20.23 3.24
N ALA A 84 -30.37 19.15 3.20
CA ALA A 84 -29.85 17.80 3.40
C ALA A 84 -28.90 17.36 2.28
N LEU A 85 -29.18 17.72 1.02
CA LEU A 85 -28.29 17.44 -0.10
C LEU A 85 -26.97 18.23 0.00
N ALA A 86 -27.04 19.48 0.45
CA ALA A 86 -25.83 20.28 0.72
C ALA A 86 -24.98 19.66 1.85
N GLU A 87 -25.60 19.20 2.94
CA GLU A 87 -24.90 18.50 4.01
C GLU A 87 -24.27 17.19 3.53
N CYS A 88 -24.96 16.42 2.68
CA CYS A 88 -24.39 15.24 2.04
C CYS A 88 -23.17 15.58 1.18
N ALA A 89 -23.21 16.68 0.43
CA ALA A 89 -22.09 17.16 -0.38
C ALA A 89 -20.88 17.51 0.51
N ASP A 90 -21.10 18.25 1.60
CA ASP A 90 -20.05 18.62 2.56
C ASP A 90 -19.40 17.39 3.23
N LEU A 91 -20.22 16.44 3.67
CA LEU A 91 -19.75 15.18 4.28
C LEU A 91 -18.95 14.35 3.28
N LEU A 92 -19.42 14.24 2.04
CA LEU A 92 -18.72 13.50 0.98
C LEU A 92 -17.39 14.18 0.64
N ALA A 93 -17.37 15.50 0.48
CA ALA A 93 -16.15 16.26 0.21
C ALA A 93 -15.12 16.09 1.33
N ARG A 94 -15.57 16.12 2.60
CA ARG A 94 -14.70 15.86 3.75
C ARG A 94 -14.17 14.43 3.72
N ARG A 95 -15.03 13.44 3.49
CA ARG A 95 -14.64 12.03 3.48
C ARG A 95 -13.66 11.71 2.35
N ALA A 96 -13.86 12.32 1.18
CA ALA A 96 -12.97 12.20 0.03
C ALA A 96 -11.56 12.70 0.35
N ARG A 97 -11.44 13.90 0.94
CA ARG A 97 -10.15 14.47 1.38
C ARG A 97 -9.47 13.59 2.44
N GLU A 98 -10.24 13.05 3.39
CA GLU A 98 -9.71 12.13 4.39
C GLU A 98 -9.19 10.83 3.74
N HIS A 99 -9.90 10.29 2.75
CA HIS A 99 -9.51 9.09 2.00
C HIS A 99 -8.24 9.33 1.18
N GLU A 100 -8.16 10.43 0.43
CA GLU A 100 -6.97 10.81 -0.34
C GLU A 100 -5.74 10.94 0.58
N ALA A 101 -5.90 11.65 1.71
CA ALA A 101 -4.84 11.80 2.70
C ALA A 101 -4.41 10.45 3.30
N GLN A 102 -5.36 9.54 3.54
CA GLN A 102 -5.06 8.20 4.01
C GLN A 102 -4.31 7.36 2.98
N SER A 103 -4.76 7.35 1.72
CA SER A 103 -4.08 6.64 0.62
C SER A 103 -2.66 7.13 0.43
N ARG A 104 -2.44 8.45 0.48
CA ARG A 104 -1.09 9.03 0.45
C ARG A 104 -0.22 8.56 1.61
N ARG A 105 -0.74 8.59 2.85
CA ARG A 105 0.01 8.10 4.02
C ARG A 105 0.35 6.61 3.92
N ILE A 106 -0.55 5.78 3.39
CA ILE A 106 -0.32 4.36 3.15
C ILE A 106 0.81 4.19 2.12
N ALA A 107 0.72 4.87 0.98
CA ALA A 107 1.75 4.83 -0.06
C ALA A 107 3.14 5.25 0.48
N GLU A 108 3.20 6.30 1.30
CA GLU A 108 4.44 6.73 1.96
C GLU A 108 4.95 5.70 2.98
N ALA A 109 4.06 5.06 3.73
CA ALA A 109 4.44 4.00 4.66
C ALA A 109 4.99 2.77 3.93
N MET A 110 4.40 2.40 2.79
CA MET A 110 4.91 1.33 1.93
C MET A 110 6.32 1.64 1.41
N ALA A 111 6.55 2.87 0.92
CA ALA A 111 7.87 3.29 0.46
C ALA A 111 8.92 3.25 1.58
N ARG A 112 8.56 3.72 2.80
CA ARG A 112 9.45 3.64 3.97
C ARG A 112 9.75 2.20 4.38
N ALA A 113 8.73 1.33 4.40
CA ALA A 113 8.90 -0.07 4.76
C ALA A 113 9.81 -0.80 3.76
N ALA A 114 9.66 -0.54 2.45
CA ALA A 114 10.54 -1.07 1.42
C ALA A 114 12.00 -0.64 1.60
N GLY A 115 12.24 0.60 2.03
CA GLY A 115 13.59 1.08 2.37
C GLY A 115 14.18 0.36 3.57
N LEU A 116 13.43 0.23 4.66
CA LEU A 116 13.89 -0.45 5.89
C LEU A 116 14.17 -1.94 5.67
N LEU A 117 13.35 -2.62 4.86
CA LEU A 117 13.59 -4.03 4.52
C LEU A 117 14.90 -4.21 3.76
N ALA A 118 15.20 -3.29 2.85
CA ALA A 118 16.45 -3.32 2.09
C ALA A 118 17.68 -3.11 2.98
N GLU A 119 17.62 -2.14 3.90
CA GLU A 119 18.69 -1.89 4.88
C GLU A 119 18.92 -3.12 5.78
N ALA A 120 17.84 -3.76 6.23
CA ALA A 120 17.90 -4.98 7.03
C ALA A 120 18.53 -6.14 6.26
N ASP A 121 18.14 -6.34 5.00
CA ASP A 121 18.70 -7.40 4.15
C ASP A 121 20.19 -7.19 3.87
N GLU A 122 20.63 -5.94 3.67
CA GLU A 122 22.06 -5.60 3.57
C GLU A 122 22.82 -5.86 4.87
N GLU A 123 22.23 -5.60 6.03
CA GLU A 123 22.83 -5.88 7.33
C GLU A 123 22.99 -7.38 7.58
N VAL A 124 21.97 -8.17 7.27
CA VAL A 124 22.02 -9.64 7.34
C VAL A 124 23.10 -10.17 6.41
N ALA A 125 23.18 -9.68 5.17
CA ALA A 125 24.22 -10.08 4.22
C ALA A 125 25.63 -9.78 4.75
N ARG A 126 25.86 -8.59 5.31
CA ARG A 126 27.15 -8.23 5.94
C ARG A 126 27.49 -9.13 7.13
N GLY A 127 26.53 -9.37 8.03
CA GLY A 127 26.73 -10.19 9.22
C GLY A 127 27.12 -11.63 8.90
N VAL A 128 26.46 -12.25 7.91
CA VAL A 128 26.78 -13.61 7.46
C VAL A 128 28.19 -13.70 6.89
N THR A 129 28.61 -12.74 6.05
CA THR A 129 29.98 -12.73 5.49
C THR A 129 31.08 -12.55 6.55
N GLY A 130 30.80 -11.81 7.63
CA GLY A 130 31.76 -11.59 8.73
C GLY A 130 31.95 -12.79 9.65
N THR A 131 30.99 -13.71 9.71
CA THR A 131 31.07 -14.94 10.54
C THR A 131 31.75 -16.13 9.86
N ALA A 132 31.99 -16.03 8.55
CA ALA A 132 32.57 -17.10 7.74
C ALA A 132 34.10 -16.97 7.54
N GLY A 133 34.76 -16.01 8.21
CA GLY A 133 36.20 -15.74 8.15
C GLY A 133 36.96 -16.17 9.40
#